data_AF-A0A673M144-F1
#
_entry.id   AF-A0A673M144-F1
#
_cell.length_a   1.000
_cell.length_b   1.000
_cell.length_c   1.000
_cell.angle_alpha   90.00
_cell.angle_beta   90.00
_cell.angle_gamma   90.00
#
_symmetry.space_group_name_H-M   'P 1'
#
loop_
_entity.id
_entity.type
_entity.pdbx_description
1 polymer ?
#
loop_
_entity_poly.entity_id
_entity_poly.type
_entity_poly.pdbx_seq_one_letter_code
_entity_poly.pdbx_strand_id
1 'polypeptide(L)' 'MALGDAWKQLSWFYYQYLLVTSLYMLEPWEITIFNSLLITVAAMAVYTGYVFMPQHIMAILHYFEVVQ' A
#
# COMPACT_ATOMS: atom_id res chain seq x y z
N MET A 1 23.10 12.95 -14.16
CA MET A 1 21.84 13.13 -14.91
C MET A 1 20.75 12.20 -14.37
N ALA A 2 20.94 10.88 -14.36
CA ALA A 2 19.90 9.92 -13.92
C ALA A 2 19.25 10.15 -12.53
N LEU A 3 20.01 10.55 -11.50
CA LEU A 3 19.46 10.77 -10.16
C LEU A 3 18.45 11.95 -10.11
N GLY A 4 18.71 13.01 -10.88
CA GLY A 4 17.84 14.19 -10.94
C GLY A 4 16.51 13.87 -11.63
N ASP A 5 16.55 13.07 -12.68
CA ASP A 5 15.36 12.62 -13.41
C ASP A 5 14.49 11.71 -12.54
N ALA A 6 15.11 10.77 -11.80
CA ALA A 6 14.41 9.92 -10.85
C ALA A 6 13.74 10.72 -9.72
N TRP A 7 14.43 11.73 -9.18
CA TRP A 7 13.86 12.60 -8.15
C TRP A 7 12.65 13.40 -8.67
N LYS A 8 12.74 13.89 -9.91
CA LYS A 8 11.64 14.60 -10.56
C LYS A 8 10.43 13.70 -10.76
N GLN A 9 10.63 12.46 -11.20
CA GLN A 9 9.55 11.47 -11.32
C GLN A 9 8.92 11.14 -9.96
N LEU A 10 9.75 10.87 -8.94
CA LEU A 10 9.25 10.58 -7.59
C LEU A 10 8.43 11.74 -7.02
N SER A 11 8.93 12.97 -7.17
CA SER A 11 8.23 14.19 -6.74
C SER A 11 6.90 14.37 -7.48
N TRP A 12 6.85 14.03 -8.77
CA TRP A 12 5.63 14.08 -9.55
C TRP A 12 4.59 13.05 -9.08
N PHE A 13 5.01 11.81 -8.78
CA PHE A 13 4.11 10.79 -8.22
C PHE A 13 3.56 11.21 -6.85
N TYR A 14 4.41 11.78 -6.00
CA TYR A 14 3.98 12.30 -4.70
C TYR A 14 2.96 13.45 -4.85
N TYR A 15 3.18 14.34 -5.81
CA TYR A 15 2.23 15.43 -6.09
C TYR A 15 0.89 14.91 -6.63
N GLN A 16 0.91 13.93 -7.54
CA GLN A 16 -0.32 13.27 -8.02
C GLN A 16 -1.07 12.58 -6.87
N TYR A 17 -0.36 11.88 -5.99
CA TYR A 17 -0.95 11.30 -4.78
C TYR A 17 -1.68 12.36 -3.94
N LEU A 18 -1.05 13.49 -3.65
CA LEU A 18 -1.65 14.57 -2.88
C LEU A 18 -2.89 15.18 -3.56
N LEU A 19 -2.88 15.31 -4.88
CA LEU A 19 -4.02 15.84 -5.63
C LEU A 19 -5.19 14.86 -5.69
N VAL A 20 -4.94 13.60 -6.05
CA VAL A 20 -5.98 12.57 -6.24
C VAL A 20 -6.71 12.25 -4.95
N THR A 21 -5.99 12.27 -3.83
CA THR A 21 -6.56 12.05 -2.49
C THR A 21 -7.08 13.33 -1.83
N SER A 22 -6.98 14.48 -2.51
CA SER A 22 -7.30 15.82 -2.00
C SER A 22 -6.51 16.24 -0.75
N LEU A 23 -5.42 15.52 -0.41
CA LEU A 23 -4.54 15.83 0.71
C LEU A 23 -3.80 17.17 0.53
N TYR A 24 -3.69 17.68 -0.69
CA TYR A 24 -2.98 18.94 -0.96
C TYR A 24 -3.60 20.16 -0.24
N MET A 25 -4.89 20.12 0.12
CA MET A 25 -5.59 21.22 0.79
C MET A 25 -5.38 21.23 2.31
N LEU A 26 -4.85 20.15 2.89
CA LEU A 26 -4.73 19.97 4.33
C LEU A 26 -3.44 20.59 4.87
N GLU A 27 -3.41 20.84 6.17
CA GLU A 27 -2.20 21.29 6.84
C GLU A 27 -1.14 20.16 6.90
N PRO A 28 0.17 20.50 6.96
CA PRO A 28 1.24 19.49 6.95
C PRO A 28 1.13 18.43 8.05
N TRP A 29 0.63 18.80 9.23
CA TRP A 29 0.46 17.89 10.34
C TRP A 29 -0.72 16.92 10.10
N GLU A 30 -1.81 17.39 9.48
CA GLU A 30 -2.98 16.56 9.14
C GLU A 30 -2.63 15.53 8.06
N ILE A 31 -1.84 15.92 7.05
CA ILE A 31 -1.32 15.01 6.02
C ILE A 31 -0.49 13.89 6.68
N THR A 32 0.31 14.23 7.69
CA THR A 32 1.14 13.25 8.41
C THR A 32 0.27 12.23 9.14
N ILE A 33 -0.79 12.68 9.81
CA ILE A 33 -1.76 11.78 10.47
C ILE A 33 -2.45 10.88 9.45
N PHE A 34 -2.97 11.45 8.36
CA PHE A 34 -3.65 10.66 7.33
C PHE A 34 -2.73 9.61 6.70
N ASN A 35 -1.49 9.98 6.36
CA ASN A 35 -0.51 9.05 5.83
C ASN A 35 -0.18 7.92 6.83
N SER A 36 -0.07 8.24 8.12
CA SER A 36 0.15 7.22 9.17
C SER A 36 -1.00 6.23 9.29
N LEU A 37 -2.25 6.73 9.20
CA LEU A 37 -3.44 5.90 9.18
C LEU A 37 -3.43 4.98 7.94
N LEU A 38 -3.17 5.51 6.76
CA LEU A 38 -3.14 4.76 5.50
C LEU A 38 -2.09 3.65 5.55
N ILE A 39 -0.88 3.96 6.01
CA ILE A 39 0.20 2.98 6.21
C ILE A 39 -0.24 1.90 7.20
N THR A 40 -0.89 2.28 8.31
CA THR A 40 -1.35 1.32 9.31
C THR A 40 -2.41 0.38 8.75
N VAL A 41 -3.39 0.89 8.01
CA VAL A 41 -4.43 0.08 7.37
C VAL A 41 -3.82 -0.85 6.32
N ALA A 42 -2.91 -0.35 5.48
CA ALA A 42 -2.21 -1.16 4.50
C ALA A 42 -1.37 -2.27 5.16
N ALA A 43 -0.64 -1.93 6.23
CA ALA A 43 0.14 -2.90 7.00
C ALA A 43 -0.77 -3.97 7.64
N MET A 44 -1.92 -3.58 8.19
CA MET A 44 -2.90 -4.52 8.72
C MET A 44 -3.46 -5.42 7.62
N ALA A 45 -3.80 -4.89 6.44
CA ALA A 45 -4.27 -5.69 5.31
C ALA A 45 -3.23 -6.70 4.82
N VAL A 46 -1.96 -6.28 4.74
CA VAL A 46 -0.84 -7.18 4.40
C VAL A 46 -0.64 -8.23 5.49
N TYR A 47 -0.70 -7.84 6.76
CA TYR A 47 -0.56 -8.75 7.89
C TYR A 47 -1.67 -9.80 7.92
N THR A 48 -2.94 -9.39 7.79
CA THR A 48 -4.07 -10.32 7.75
C THR A 48 -3.99 -11.21 6.51
N GLY A 49 -3.65 -10.65 5.35
CA GLY A 49 -3.37 -11.42 4.14
C GLY A 49 -2.31 -12.48 4.41
N TYR A 50 -1.14 -12.11 4.93
CA TYR A 50 -0.06 -13.05 5.22
C TYR A 50 -0.44 -14.14 6.24
N VAL A 51 -1.19 -13.79 7.29
CA VAL A 51 -1.58 -14.74 8.35
C VAL A 51 -2.68 -15.70 7.89
N PHE A 52 -3.72 -15.21 7.22
CA PHE A 52 -4.91 -16.01 6.89
C PHE A 52 -4.83 -16.66 5.49
N MET A 53 -4.16 -16.03 4.53
CA MET A 53 -4.10 -16.54 3.15
C MET A 53 -3.45 -17.93 3.02
N PRO A 54 -2.38 -18.32 3.74
CA PRO A 54 -1.78 -19.65 3.61
C PRO A 54 -2.76 -20.78 3.93
N GLN A 55 -3.59 -20.62 4.97
CA GLN A 55 -4.62 -21.59 5.33
C GLN A 55 -5.68 -21.70 4.24
N HIS A 56 -6.12 -20.56 3.70
CA HIS A 56 -7.08 -20.54 2.59
C HIS A 56 -6.51 -21.16 1.30
N ILE A 57 -5.26 -20.85 0.97
CA ILE A 57 -4.57 -21.45 -0.19
C ILE A 57 -4.47 -22.97 -0.03
N MET A 58 -4.06 -23.47 1.14
CA MET A 58 -3.96 -24.91 1.38
C MET A 58 -5.31 -25.62 1.28
N ALA A 59 -6.37 -25.02 1.85
CA ALA A 59 -7.72 -25.56 1.72
C ALA A 59 -8.18 -25.63 0.24
N ILE A 60 -7.87 -24.60 -0.55
CA ILE A 60 -8.16 -24.57 -1.99
C ILE A 60 -7.35 -25.63 -2.74
N LEU A 61 -6.06 -25.77 -2.45
CA LEU A 61 -5.19 -26.77 -3.10
C LEU A 61 -5.65 -28.20 -2.81
N HIS A 62 -6.07 -28.49 -1.58
CA HIS A 62 -6.64 -29.78 -1.20
C HIS A 62 -8.00 -30.03 -1.87
N TYR A 63 -8.86 -29.01 -2.00
CA TYR A 63 -10.13 -29.12 -2.75
C TYR A 63 -9.92 -29.48 -4.23
N PHE A 64 -8.84 -28.99 -4.85
CA PHE A 64 -8.50 -29.29 -6.24
C PHE A 64 -7.61 -30.53 -6.41
N GLU A 65 -7.34 -31.29 -5.35
CA GLU A 65 -6.46 -32.48 -5.36
C GLU A 65 -5.04 -32.21 -5.90
N VAL A 66 -4.60 -30.95 -5.89
CA VAL A 66 -3.25 -30.55 -6.37
C VAL A 66 -2.16 -30.98 -5.38
N VAL A 67 -2.53 -31.08 -4.09
CA VAL A 67 -1.71 -31.59 -2.99
C VAL A 67 -2.53 -32.68 -2.30
N GLN A 68 -1.95 -33.89 -2.17
CA GLN A 68 -2.57 -35.04 -1.50
C GLN A 68 -2.51 -34.95 0.03
#